data_AF-A0A838IXS5-F1
#
_entry.id   AF-A0A838IXS5-F1
#
_cell.length_a   1.000
_cell.length_b   1.000
_cell.length_c   1.000
_cell.angle_alpha   90.00
_cell.angle_beta   90.00
_cell.angle_gamma   90.00
#
_symmetry.space_group_name_H-M   'P 1'
#
loop_
_entity.id
_entity.type
_entity.pdbx_description
1 polymer ?
#
loop_
_entity_poly.entity_id
_entity_poly.type
_entity_poly.pdbx_seq_one_letter_code
_entity_poly.pdbx_strand_id
1 'polypeptide(L)'
;MIVHEPYGIDDPYKRAATERFPRDPQPGDDVAIGFTAAGASEAWLVLREGTSPAGPSRRVAASALGDGLWRVDLGVLGSGAYAYTLHARSDRGEEASASSPFAFEIGSWHEIDAVDGVTLDDTHVLVALRAGSMAARLHLSFPAYGTCKAELSIGAASTTNAARGLACTLSADAHLAIVTAPGTEVVIDTRSLDMTVRRPGRDGGAYRGTLRSRWLATAAGEIDTIETSFTVGPSEWLYGLGERFLDANRRGRVWDVRVYEEYKEQGARTYLPVPFLVSNESYGLWLAVDEPSHFDLTSERCSVVTRRLPSAAVSLPLHVIVGERPYDVTRAFVALTGEIAVPPPWAFEPWMSANTWNDQATAIEAVRRTVAEDVPAGVIVIEAWSDESTFYIFNDAEYSPRPGDEALRADDFRFGGRWPDPKAFVDECHAVGVRVLLWQIPVHKLLDAPHAQHDLDEQVMIDRGYCILNDDGTPYRNAGWWFTDSLVLDVTNPAARAWWFAKRRYLFDDLHIDGMKTDGGEHLWGRHLRAFDGSRGSTLVNTYALRYAEAYHHFVQEATQGDGIIFSRAGYTGAQRFPAHWAGDEDSTWNAYRASVRAGLSAGVSGISMWSW
;
A
#
# COMPACT_ATOMS: atom_id res chain seq x y z
N MET A 1 -25.04 -23.91 -11.84
CA MET A 1 -24.30 -22.72 -12.30
C MET A 1 -22.84 -22.94 -11.96
N ILE A 2 -21.93 -22.61 -12.90
CA ILE A 2 -20.49 -22.71 -12.66
C ILE A 2 -20.00 -21.36 -12.14
N VAL A 3 -19.27 -21.34 -11.01
CA VAL A 3 -18.64 -20.13 -10.47
C VAL A 3 -17.14 -20.32 -10.39
N HIS A 4 -16.42 -19.41 -11.04
CA HIS A 4 -14.96 -19.35 -11.05
C HIS A 4 -14.52 -17.90 -11.16
N GLU A 5 -13.63 -17.49 -10.27
CA GLU A 5 -13.13 -16.13 -10.17
C GLU A 5 -11.61 -16.22 -10.12
N PRO A 6 -10.90 -16.10 -11.27
CA PRO A 6 -9.48 -16.43 -11.34
C PRO A 6 -8.60 -15.72 -10.30
N TYR A 7 -9.00 -14.51 -9.90
CA TYR A 7 -8.27 -13.66 -8.96
C TYR A 7 -8.95 -13.57 -7.58
N GLY A 8 -10.19 -14.08 -7.42
CA GLY A 8 -11.02 -13.82 -6.25
C GLY A 8 -11.08 -12.32 -5.94
N ILE A 9 -10.86 -11.96 -4.67
CA ILE A 9 -10.74 -10.56 -4.21
C ILE A 9 -9.31 -10.01 -4.30
N ASP A 10 -8.36 -10.76 -4.85
CA ASP A 10 -6.94 -10.42 -4.94
C ASP A 10 -6.24 -10.19 -3.58
N ASP A 11 -6.69 -10.91 -2.54
CA ASP A 11 -6.06 -10.96 -1.21
C ASP A 11 -4.69 -11.66 -1.30
N PRO A 12 -3.59 -11.04 -0.85
CA PRO A 12 -2.24 -11.59 -1.00
C PRO A 12 -1.98 -12.85 -0.15
N TYR A 13 -2.78 -13.10 0.89
CA TYR A 13 -2.54 -14.17 1.86
C TYR A 13 -3.69 -15.18 1.95
N LYS A 14 -4.90 -14.80 1.55
CA LYS A 14 -6.07 -15.69 1.50
C LYS A 14 -6.41 -16.02 0.05
N ARG A 15 -6.95 -17.21 -0.15
CA ARG A 15 -7.34 -17.74 -1.46
C ARG A 15 -8.70 -18.38 -1.35
N ALA A 16 -9.62 -18.02 -2.24
CA ALA A 16 -10.87 -18.74 -2.39
C ALA A 16 -10.64 -20.04 -3.18
N ALA A 17 -11.44 -21.06 -2.87
CA ALA A 17 -11.36 -22.35 -3.56
C ALA A 17 -11.81 -22.29 -5.03
N THR A 18 -12.39 -21.16 -5.45
CA THR A 18 -12.84 -20.86 -6.82
C THR A 18 -11.81 -20.06 -7.62
N GLU A 19 -10.59 -19.86 -7.11
CA GLU A 19 -9.52 -19.13 -7.79
C GLU A 19 -8.69 -20.00 -8.75
N ARG A 20 -7.92 -19.33 -9.61
CA ARG A 20 -6.78 -19.93 -10.29
C ARG A 20 -5.55 -19.80 -9.40
N PHE A 21 -4.76 -20.86 -9.28
CA PHE A 21 -3.53 -20.87 -8.51
C PHE A 21 -2.32 -21.33 -9.33
N PRO A 22 -1.20 -20.59 -9.30
CA PRO A 22 -1.12 -19.18 -8.89
C PRO A 22 -2.02 -18.29 -9.76
N ARG A 23 -2.47 -17.15 -9.23
CA ARG A 23 -3.33 -16.21 -9.97
C ARG A 23 -2.69 -15.74 -11.28
N ASP A 24 -1.38 -15.50 -11.21
CA ASP A 24 -0.52 -15.12 -12.32
C ASP A 24 0.60 -16.16 -12.46
N PRO A 25 0.38 -17.23 -13.25
CA PRO A 25 1.37 -18.28 -13.45
C PRO A 25 2.65 -17.82 -14.14
N GLN A 26 3.78 -18.27 -13.61
CA GLN A 26 5.10 -18.06 -14.16
C GLN A 26 5.72 -19.38 -14.64
N PRO A 27 6.78 -19.33 -15.47
CA PRO A 27 7.49 -20.53 -15.89
C PRO A 27 7.93 -21.39 -14.70
N GLY A 28 7.50 -22.66 -14.70
CA GLY A 28 7.81 -23.62 -13.63
C GLY A 28 6.74 -23.77 -12.55
N ASP A 29 5.72 -22.91 -12.53
CA ASP A 29 4.61 -23.04 -11.60
C ASP A 29 3.67 -24.19 -11.99
N ASP A 30 3.20 -24.95 -10.99
CA ASP A 30 2.06 -25.85 -11.15
C ASP A 30 0.75 -25.05 -11.16
N VAL A 31 0.00 -25.14 -12.26
CA VAL A 31 -1.25 -24.41 -12.42
C VAL A 31 -2.45 -25.28 -12.01
N ALA A 32 -3.31 -24.75 -11.15
CA ALA A 32 -4.56 -25.35 -10.73
C ALA A 32 -5.73 -24.37 -10.88
N ILE A 33 -6.90 -24.89 -11.27
CA ILE A 33 -8.14 -24.12 -11.45
C ILE A 33 -9.20 -24.67 -10.50
N GLY A 34 -9.66 -23.86 -9.56
CA GLY A 34 -10.77 -24.21 -8.67
C GLY A 34 -12.08 -23.57 -9.12
N PHE A 35 -13.20 -24.27 -8.98
CA PHE A 35 -14.53 -23.74 -9.33
C PHE A 35 -15.64 -24.50 -8.61
N THR A 36 -16.83 -23.91 -8.48
CA THR A 36 -18.02 -24.62 -8.02
C THR A 36 -18.94 -24.99 -9.18
N ALA A 37 -19.56 -26.16 -9.07
CA ALA A 37 -20.61 -26.64 -9.96
C ALA A 37 -21.55 -27.53 -9.13
N ALA A 38 -22.48 -26.90 -8.41
CA ALA A 38 -23.41 -27.59 -7.52
C ALA A 38 -24.30 -28.58 -8.29
N GLY A 39 -24.44 -29.80 -7.76
CA GLY A 39 -25.25 -30.86 -8.36
C GLY A 39 -24.66 -31.52 -9.60
N ALA A 40 -23.41 -31.20 -9.96
CA ALA A 40 -22.69 -31.91 -11.01
C ALA A 40 -22.24 -33.29 -10.53
N SER A 41 -22.36 -34.30 -11.39
CA SER A 41 -21.75 -35.62 -11.18
C SER A 41 -20.40 -35.76 -11.89
N GLU A 42 -20.15 -34.90 -12.88
CA GLU A 42 -18.90 -34.82 -13.60
C GLU A 42 -18.58 -33.37 -13.94
N ALA A 43 -17.32 -32.98 -13.81
CA ALA A 43 -16.83 -31.70 -14.27
C ALA A 43 -15.45 -31.84 -14.95
N TRP A 44 -15.15 -30.93 -15.86
CA TRP A 44 -13.88 -30.89 -16.57
C TRP A 44 -13.57 -29.47 -17.06
N LEU A 45 -12.31 -29.27 -17.45
CA LEU A 45 -11.86 -28.07 -18.12
C LEU A 45 -11.47 -28.42 -19.55
N VAL A 46 -11.74 -27.53 -20.48
CA VAL A 46 -11.19 -27.58 -21.84
C VAL A 46 -10.14 -26.48 -21.95
N LEU A 47 -8.87 -26.87 -22.02
CA LEU A 47 -7.70 -25.98 -22.13
C LEU A 47 -7.33 -25.83 -23.60
N ARG A 48 -7.00 -24.61 -24.01
CA ARG A 48 -6.52 -24.27 -25.35
C ARG A 48 -5.19 -23.54 -25.24
N GLU A 49 -4.27 -23.89 -26.13
CA GLU A 49 -3.05 -23.13 -26.35
C GLU A 49 -3.34 -22.01 -27.36
N GLY A 50 -3.03 -20.78 -26.98
CA GLY A 50 -3.41 -19.57 -27.67
C GLY A 50 -4.85 -19.13 -27.38
N THR A 51 -5.18 -17.92 -27.84
CA THR A 51 -6.51 -17.30 -27.67
C THR A 51 -7.44 -17.54 -28.86
N SER A 52 -6.95 -18.17 -29.94
CA SER A 52 -7.75 -18.47 -31.13
C SER A 52 -8.76 -19.59 -30.85
N PRO A 53 -10.06 -19.40 -31.18
CA PRO A 53 -11.09 -20.43 -31.00
C PRO A 53 -10.81 -21.74 -31.75
N ALA A 54 -10.01 -21.69 -32.83
CA ALA A 54 -9.68 -22.82 -33.70
C ALA A 54 -8.38 -23.56 -33.32
N GLY A 55 -7.73 -23.17 -32.22
CA GLY A 55 -6.50 -23.81 -31.74
C GLY A 55 -6.72 -25.22 -31.18
N PRO A 56 -5.64 -26.02 -31.04
CA PRO A 56 -5.71 -27.33 -30.41
C PRO A 56 -6.20 -27.19 -28.96
N SER A 57 -7.14 -28.05 -28.57
CA SER A 57 -7.70 -28.07 -27.24
C SER A 57 -7.60 -29.45 -26.61
N ARG A 58 -7.39 -29.51 -25.30
CA ARG A 58 -7.43 -30.75 -24.53
C ARG A 58 -8.43 -30.66 -23.40
N ARG A 59 -9.13 -31.77 -23.16
CA ARG A 59 -10.02 -31.94 -22.01
C ARG A 59 -9.22 -32.47 -20.82
N VAL A 60 -9.36 -31.83 -19.67
CA VAL A 60 -8.73 -32.22 -18.40
C VAL A 60 -9.83 -32.46 -17.38
N ALA A 61 -9.88 -33.68 -16.81
CA ALA A 61 -10.90 -34.03 -15.83
C ALA A 61 -10.72 -33.22 -14.53
N ALA A 62 -11.82 -32.83 -13.90
CA ALA A 62 -11.79 -32.21 -12.58
C ALA A 62 -11.96 -33.26 -11.47
N SER A 63 -11.30 -33.04 -10.35
CA SER A 63 -11.50 -33.81 -9.12
C SER A 63 -12.52 -33.11 -8.23
N ALA A 64 -13.48 -33.86 -7.69
CA ALA A 64 -14.43 -33.36 -6.71
C ALA A 64 -13.74 -33.19 -5.35
N LEU A 65 -13.96 -32.04 -4.71
CA LEU A 65 -13.43 -31.72 -3.38
C LEU A 65 -14.51 -31.76 -2.28
N GLY A 66 -15.77 -32.04 -2.64
CA GLY A 66 -16.93 -31.98 -1.74
C GLY A 66 -17.75 -30.71 -1.94
N ASP A 67 -19.02 -30.71 -1.50
CA ASP A 67 -19.92 -29.54 -1.50
C ASP A 67 -20.05 -28.81 -2.85
N GLY A 68 -19.94 -29.56 -3.96
CA GLY A 68 -20.00 -28.99 -5.31
C GLY A 68 -18.76 -28.22 -5.74
N LEU A 69 -17.66 -28.28 -4.96
CA LEU A 69 -16.36 -27.74 -5.31
C LEU A 69 -15.55 -28.74 -6.16
N TRP A 70 -14.88 -28.22 -7.17
CA TRP A 70 -14.09 -28.96 -8.13
C TRP A 70 -12.73 -28.30 -8.33
N ARG A 71 -11.72 -29.11 -8.64
CA ARG A 71 -10.37 -28.66 -8.97
C ARG A 71 -9.85 -29.37 -10.21
N VAL A 72 -9.19 -28.62 -11.08
CA VAL A 72 -8.43 -29.15 -12.21
C VAL A 72 -6.96 -28.80 -12.00
N ASP A 73 -6.10 -29.81 -11.97
CA ASP A 73 -4.65 -29.62 -11.96
C ASP A 73 -4.13 -29.72 -13.40
N LEU A 74 -3.57 -28.61 -13.91
CA LEU A 74 -2.97 -28.53 -15.24
C LEU A 74 -1.47 -28.88 -15.23
N GLY A 75 -0.86 -28.89 -14.03
CA GLY A 75 0.57 -29.08 -13.83
C GLY A 75 1.39 -27.90 -14.36
N VAL A 76 2.68 -28.14 -14.57
CA VAL A 76 3.58 -27.17 -15.19
C VAL A 76 3.26 -27.00 -16.68
N LEU A 77 2.97 -25.76 -17.07
CA LEU A 77 2.74 -25.35 -18.45
C LEU A 77 3.96 -24.56 -18.98
N GLY A 78 4.15 -24.57 -20.30
CA GLY A 78 5.20 -23.77 -20.94
C GLY A 78 4.84 -22.29 -21.03
N SER A 79 5.78 -21.45 -21.45
CA SER A 79 5.47 -20.06 -21.79
C SER A 79 4.49 -20.01 -22.97
N GLY A 80 3.51 -19.12 -22.88
CA GLY A 80 2.49 -18.94 -23.91
C GLY A 80 1.15 -18.43 -23.35
N ALA A 81 0.27 -18.02 -24.25
CA ALA A 81 -1.11 -17.66 -23.92
C ALA A 81 -1.99 -18.91 -23.83
N TYR A 82 -2.90 -18.93 -22.87
CA TYR A 82 -3.83 -20.02 -22.62
C TYR A 82 -5.26 -19.50 -22.45
N ALA A 83 -6.22 -20.26 -22.98
CA ALA A 83 -7.63 -20.02 -22.73
C ALA A 83 -8.30 -21.29 -22.22
N TYR A 84 -9.29 -21.15 -21.32
CA TYR A 84 -10.03 -22.30 -20.80
C TYR A 84 -11.51 -22.01 -20.59
N THR A 85 -12.31 -23.06 -20.71
CA THR A 85 -13.73 -23.07 -20.36
C THR A 85 -13.98 -24.21 -19.39
N LEU A 86 -14.80 -23.96 -18.38
CA LEU A 86 -15.20 -24.95 -17.38
C LEU A 86 -16.52 -25.56 -17.78
N HIS A 87 -16.65 -26.87 -17.60
CA HIS A 87 -17.81 -27.64 -17.98
C HIS A 87 -18.25 -28.55 -16.84
N ALA A 88 -19.55 -28.72 -16.69
CA ALA A 88 -20.12 -29.60 -15.69
C ALA A 88 -21.41 -30.24 -16.21
N ARG A 89 -21.62 -31.51 -15.86
CA ARG A 89 -22.79 -32.32 -16.24
C ARG A 89 -23.46 -32.89 -14.99
N SER A 90 -24.80 -32.91 -15.01
CA SER A 90 -25.62 -33.51 -13.94
C SER A 90 -26.16 -34.87 -14.37
N ASP A 91 -26.50 -35.72 -13.41
CA ASP A 91 -27.10 -37.04 -13.67
C ASP A 91 -28.49 -37.00 -14.32
N ARG A 92 -29.15 -35.84 -14.32
CA ARG A 92 -30.55 -35.68 -14.77
C ARG A 92 -30.72 -35.02 -16.15
N GLY A 93 -29.64 -34.74 -16.88
CA GLY A 93 -29.72 -34.11 -18.21
C GLY A 93 -28.51 -34.41 -19.09
N GLU A 94 -28.73 -34.54 -20.41
CA GLU A 94 -27.69 -34.82 -21.39
C GLU A 94 -26.79 -33.60 -21.71
N GLU A 95 -27.26 -32.37 -21.48
CA GLU A 95 -26.51 -31.16 -21.81
C GLU A 95 -25.57 -30.69 -20.69
N ALA A 96 -24.29 -30.52 -21.03
CA ALA A 96 -23.29 -29.96 -20.14
C ALA A 96 -23.44 -28.44 -20.05
N SER A 97 -23.45 -27.91 -18.83
CA SER A 97 -23.29 -26.48 -18.60
C SER A 97 -21.84 -26.07 -18.83
N ALA A 98 -21.62 -24.89 -19.43
CA ALA A 98 -20.30 -24.33 -19.68
C ALA A 98 -20.20 -22.90 -19.13
N SER A 99 -19.03 -22.53 -18.62
CA SER A 99 -18.71 -21.14 -18.27
C SER A 99 -18.40 -20.30 -19.51
N SER A 100 -18.40 -18.97 -19.36
CA SER A 100 -17.65 -18.10 -20.28
C SER A 100 -16.16 -18.48 -20.29
N PRO A 101 -15.42 -18.18 -21.38
CA PRO A 101 -14.00 -18.46 -21.45
C PRO A 101 -13.21 -17.54 -20.53
N PHE A 102 -12.15 -18.10 -19.94
CA PHE A 102 -11.14 -17.39 -19.18
C PHE A 102 -9.81 -17.47 -19.93
N ALA A 103 -8.92 -16.51 -19.68
CA ALA A 103 -7.59 -16.49 -20.24
C ALA A 103 -6.54 -16.21 -19.18
N PHE A 104 -5.32 -16.67 -19.46
CA PHE A 104 -4.11 -16.29 -18.74
C PHE A 104 -2.91 -16.49 -19.65
N GLU A 105 -1.78 -16.00 -19.20
CA GLU A 105 -0.54 -16.09 -19.94
C GLU A 105 0.60 -16.46 -19.00
N ILE A 106 1.53 -17.26 -19.52
CA ILE A 106 2.80 -17.56 -18.87
C ILE A 106 3.89 -16.88 -19.68
N GLY A 107 4.50 -15.84 -19.10
CA GLY A 107 5.54 -15.09 -19.76
C GLY A 107 6.86 -15.87 -19.90
N SER A 108 7.88 -15.21 -20.43
CA SER A 108 9.25 -15.70 -20.51
C SER A 108 10.19 -14.75 -19.76
N TRP A 109 11.12 -15.33 -19.00
CA TRP A 109 12.13 -14.55 -18.28
C TRP A 109 13.23 -14.09 -19.23
N HIS A 110 13.58 -12.81 -19.15
CA HIS A 110 14.70 -12.21 -19.85
C HIS A 110 15.65 -11.60 -18.82
N GLU A 111 16.92 -11.98 -18.84
CA GLU A 111 17.95 -11.50 -17.92
C GLU A 111 19.02 -10.74 -18.69
N ILE A 112 19.49 -9.64 -18.11
CA ILE A 112 20.59 -8.86 -18.69
C ILE A 112 21.88 -9.69 -18.71
N ASP A 113 22.47 -9.80 -19.89
CA ASP A 113 23.69 -10.57 -20.15
C ASP A 113 24.89 -9.71 -20.59
N ALA A 114 24.68 -8.44 -20.93
CA ALA A 114 25.75 -7.56 -21.38
C ALA A 114 25.49 -6.06 -21.15
N VAL A 115 26.60 -5.30 -21.11
CA VAL A 115 26.64 -3.84 -21.23
C VAL A 115 27.14 -3.47 -22.62
N ASP A 116 26.33 -2.78 -23.40
CA ASP A 116 26.69 -2.32 -24.75
C ASP A 116 27.43 -0.98 -24.72
N GLY A 117 27.27 -0.19 -23.65
CA GLY A 117 27.99 1.07 -23.46
C GLY A 117 27.61 1.82 -22.19
N VAL A 118 28.51 2.70 -21.74
CA VAL A 118 28.27 3.64 -20.64
C VAL A 118 28.57 5.04 -21.14
N THR A 119 27.59 5.93 -21.03
CA THR A 119 27.68 7.30 -21.54
C THR A 119 27.21 8.28 -20.47
N LEU A 120 27.80 9.47 -20.45
CA LEU A 120 27.42 10.58 -19.57
C LEU A 120 26.88 11.73 -20.43
N ASP A 121 25.70 12.22 -20.08
CA ASP A 121 25.07 13.42 -20.64
C ASP A 121 24.80 14.42 -19.51
N ASP A 122 25.54 15.53 -19.48
CA ASP A 122 25.53 16.57 -18.44
C ASP A 122 25.61 16.03 -16.98
N THR A 123 24.48 15.63 -16.42
CA THR A 123 24.29 15.16 -15.03
C THR A 123 23.76 13.71 -14.94
N HIS A 124 23.62 13.03 -16.08
CA HIS A 124 22.92 11.76 -16.21
C HIS A 124 23.82 10.69 -16.86
N VAL A 125 23.97 9.53 -16.23
CA VAL A 125 24.70 8.40 -16.84
C VAL A 125 23.72 7.39 -17.39
N LEU A 126 23.89 7.04 -18.66
CA LEU A 126 23.15 5.99 -19.34
C LEU A 126 24.06 4.78 -19.53
N VAL A 127 23.65 3.66 -18.96
CA VAL A 127 24.23 2.34 -19.21
C VAL A 127 23.29 1.60 -20.15
N ALA A 128 23.73 1.39 -21.40
CA ALA A 128 23.01 0.58 -22.38
C ALA A 128 23.21 -0.91 -22.06
N LEU A 129 22.11 -1.63 -21.87
CA LEU A 129 22.09 -3.03 -21.41
C LEU A 129 21.37 -3.91 -22.43
N ARG A 130 21.74 -5.19 -22.46
CA ARG A 130 21.14 -6.17 -23.36
C ARG A 130 20.79 -7.47 -22.63
N ALA A 131 19.62 -8.03 -22.95
CA ALA A 131 19.13 -9.32 -22.52
C ALA A 131 18.75 -10.15 -23.76
N GLY A 132 19.66 -10.99 -24.24
CA GLY A 132 19.55 -11.64 -25.55
C GLY A 132 19.47 -10.61 -26.68
N SER A 133 18.31 -10.52 -27.32
CA SER A 133 17.99 -9.52 -28.36
C SER A 133 17.25 -8.28 -27.83
N MET A 134 16.86 -8.26 -26.56
CA MET A 134 16.10 -7.16 -25.96
C MET A 134 17.05 -6.09 -25.41
N ALA A 135 16.71 -4.83 -25.65
CA ALA A 135 17.42 -3.69 -25.08
C ALA A 135 16.79 -3.26 -23.76
N ALA A 136 17.63 -2.95 -22.79
CA ALA A 136 17.27 -2.29 -21.54
C ALA A 136 18.24 -1.13 -21.28
N ARG A 137 17.89 -0.24 -20.37
CA ARG A 137 18.74 0.91 -20.02
C ARG A 137 18.74 1.09 -18.51
N LEU A 138 19.92 1.23 -17.92
CA LEU A 138 20.05 1.68 -16.55
C LEU A 138 20.44 3.17 -16.54
N HIS A 139 19.57 3.96 -15.93
CA HIS A 139 19.68 5.40 -15.81
C HIS A 139 20.21 5.72 -14.42
N LEU A 140 21.45 6.25 -14.33
CA LEU A 140 22.01 6.73 -13.07
C LEU A 140 21.90 8.24 -12.99
N SER A 141 21.31 8.71 -11.89
CA SER A 141 21.25 10.13 -11.54
C SER A 141 21.54 10.31 -10.03
N PHE A 142 21.88 11.53 -9.62
CA PHE A 142 22.34 11.80 -8.26
C PHE A 142 21.47 12.89 -7.61
N PRO A 143 20.28 12.56 -7.07
CA PRO A 143 19.31 13.56 -6.64
C PRO A 143 19.73 14.32 -5.38
N ALA A 144 20.62 13.76 -4.57
CA ALA A 144 21.14 14.37 -3.35
C ALA A 144 22.55 13.88 -3.04
N TYR A 145 23.24 14.57 -2.13
CA TYR A 145 24.56 14.14 -1.66
C TYR A 145 24.48 12.71 -1.10
N GLY A 146 25.40 11.84 -1.51
CA GLY A 146 25.41 10.46 -1.02
C GLY A 146 24.31 9.58 -1.64
N THR A 147 23.55 10.04 -2.64
CA THR A 147 22.45 9.25 -3.22
C THR A 147 22.66 9.00 -4.72
N CYS A 148 22.59 7.72 -5.12
CA CYS A 148 22.48 7.29 -6.51
C CYS A 148 21.07 6.76 -6.76
N LYS A 149 20.34 7.32 -7.71
CA LYS A 149 19.12 6.74 -8.27
C LYS A 149 19.50 5.90 -9.49
N ALA A 150 19.39 4.58 -9.36
CA ALA A 150 19.62 3.60 -10.40
C ALA A 150 18.26 3.11 -10.94
N GLU A 151 17.80 3.70 -12.04
CA GLU A 151 16.49 3.41 -12.63
C GLU A 151 16.64 2.51 -13.86
N LEU A 152 16.29 1.23 -13.71
CA LEU A 152 16.20 0.30 -14.83
C LEU A 152 14.95 0.65 -15.65
N SER A 153 15.09 0.74 -16.97
CA SER A 153 13.99 0.93 -17.90
C SER A 153 14.03 -0.12 -19.00
N ILE A 154 12.85 -0.63 -19.35
CA ILE A 154 12.66 -1.63 -20.41
C ILE A 154 11.57 -1.11 -21.36
N GLY A 155 11.78 -1.29 -22.66
CA GLY A 155 10.91 -0.72 -23.70
C GLY A 155 11.13 0.78 -23.88
N ALA A 156 10.05 1.49 -24.22
CA ALA A 156 10.03 2.95 -24.43
C ALA A 156 9.69 3.74 -23.15
N ALA A 157 10.01 3.19 -21.97
CA ALA A 157 9.70 3.84 -20.69
C ALA A 157 10.46 5.16 -20.55
N SER A 158 9.72 6.21 -20.18
CA SER A 158 10.32 7.47 -19.72
C SER A 158 10.87 7.29 -18.31
N THR A 159 12.02 7.88 -18.02
CA THR A 159 12.53 7.98 -16.64
C THR A 159 11.62 8.84 -15.78
N THR A 160 11.41 8.44 -14.53
CA THR A 160 10.63 9.22 -13.55
C THR A 160 11.36 10.53 -13.21
N ASN A 161 10.71 11.67 -13.52
CA ASN A 161 11.14 13.06 -13.25
C ASN A 161 12.65 13.34 -13.35
N ALA A 162 13.09 13.87 -14.49
CA ALA A 162 14.44 14.34 -14.77
C ALA A 162 14.76 15.68 -14.06
N ALA A 163 14.50 15.80 -12.75
CA ALA A 163 15.10 16.90 -12.00
C ALA A 163 16.63 16.79 -12.18
N ARG A 164 17.29 17.89 -12.60
CA ARG A 164 18.74 17.89 -12.80
C ARG A 164 19.41 17.49 -11.49
N GLY A 165 19.95 16.29 -11.45
CA GLY A 165 20.72 15.79 -10.33
C GLY A 165 22.03 16.56 -10.16
N LEU A 166 22.77 16.23 -9.11
CA LEU A 166 24.12 16.73 -8.91
C LEU A 166 25.02 16.35 -10.09
N ALA A 167 25.95 17.24 -10.43
CA ALA A 167 26.94 16.98 -11.47
C ALA A 167 27.77 15.74 -11.13
N CYS A 168 28.11 14.96 -12.16
CA CYS A 168 28.92 13.76 -12.02
C CYS A 168 29.97 13.68 -13.13
N THR A 169 30.98 12.85 -12.91
CA THR A 169 32.04 12.56 -13.87
C THR A 169 32.10 11.07 -14.13
N LEU A 170 32.40 10.69 -15.38
CA LEU A 170 32.58 9.30 -15.79
C LEU A 170 34.05 9.07 -16.18
N SER A 171 34.68 8.09 -15.54
CA SER A 171 35.98 7.53 -15.94
C SER A 171 35.76 6.08 -16.32
N ALA A 172 36.01 5.72 -17.58
CA ALA A 172 35.80 4.37 -18.07
C ALA A 172 37.04 3.83 -18.79
N ASP A 173 37.33 2.54 -18.60
CA ASP A 173 38.24 1.75 -19.41
C ASP A 173 37.49 0.62 -20.15
N ALA A 174 38.19 -0.41 -20.62
CA ALA A 174 37.58 -1.52 -21.38
C ALA A 174 36.54 -2.33 -20.58
N HIS A 175 36.66 -2.39 -19.26
CA HIS A 175 35.85 -3.28 -18.41
C HIS A 175 35.26 -2.60 -17.17
N LEU A 176 35.78 -1.43 -16.80
CA LEU A 176 35.38 -0.72 -15.60
C LEU A 176 34.85 0.66 -15.95
N ALA A 177 33.67 1.01 -15.45
CA ALA A 177 33.14 2.37 -15.48
C ALA A 177 32.96 2.88 -14.05
N ILE A 178 33.58 4.02 -13.74
CA ILE A 178 33.51 4.69 -12.45
C ILE A 178 32.80 6.02 -12.64
N VAL A 179 31.66 6.19 -11.96
CA VAL A 179 30.90 7.43 -11.91
C VAL A 179 31.09 8.05 -10.54
N THR A 180 31.57 9.29 -10.49
CA THR A 180 31.76 10.04 -9.24
C THR A 180 30.82 11.23 -9.21
N ALA A 181 30.11 11.38 -8.09
CA ALA A 181 29.22 12.49 -7.79
C ALA A 181 29.45 12.94 -6.33
N PRO A 182 28.91 14.08 -5.89
CA PRO A 182 29.09 14.53 -4.51
C PRO A 182 28.62 13.49 -3.48
N GLY A 183 29.57 12.97 -2.69
CA GLY A 183 29.31 11.98 -1.65
C GLY A 183 29.11 10.55 -2.14
N THR A 184 29.12 10.29 -3.45
CA THR A 184 28.83 8.98 -4.03
C THR A 184 29.81 8.60 -5.15
N GLU A 185 30.23 7.34 -5.16
CA GLU A 185 30.94 6.71 -6.26
C GLU A 185 30.20 5.43 -6.66
N VAL A 186 29.93 5.27 -7.95
CA VAL A 186 29.34 4.06 -8.55
C VAL A 186 30.41 3.41 -9.41
N VAL A 187 30.69 2.13 -9.14
CA VAL A 187 31.65 1.32 -9.89
C VAL A 187 30.90 0.19 -10.59
N ILE A 188 31.03 0.11 -11.91
CA ILE A 188 30.39 -0.90 -12.75
C ILE A 188 31.49 -1.74 -13.41
N ASP A 189 31.52 -3.03 -13.15
CA ASP A 189 32.32 -3.99 -13.92
C ASP A 189 31.44 -4.57 -15.04
N THR A 190 31.76 -4.23 -16.28
CA THR A 190 30.96 -4.61 -17.46
C THR A 190 31.14 -6.08 -17.86
N ARG A 191 32.14 -6.79 -17.31
CA ARG A 191 32.33 -8.23 -17.55
C ARG A 191 31.56 -9.07 -16.55
N SER A 192 31.69 -8.77 -15.25
CA SER A 192 30.96 -9.52 -14.22
C SER A 192 29.50 -9.10 -14.12
N LEU A 193 29.18 -7.86 -14.57
CA LEU A 193 27.90 -7.18 -14.40
C LEU A 193 27.63 -6.82 -12.94
N ASP A 194 28.67 -6.52 -12.18
CA ASP A 194 28.56 -6.06 -10.80
C ASP A 194 28.47 -4.53 -10.74
N MET A 195 27.66 -4.03 -9.80
CA MET A 195 27.55 -2.61 -9.50
C MET A 195 27.78 -2.37 -8.02
N THR A 196 28.78 -1.56 -7.68
CA THR A 196 29.04 -1.15 -6.30
C THR A 196 28.73 0.34 -6.15
N VAL A 197 28.00 0.71 -5.10
CA VAL A 197 27.76 2.11 -4.73
C VAL A 197 28.36 2.36 -3.35
N ARG A 198 29.24 3.35 -3.24
CA ARG A 198 30.00 3.65 -2.02
C ARG A 198 30.24 5.14 -1.87
N ARG A 199 30.80 5.53 -0.72
CA ARG A 199 31.35 6.89 -0.54
C ARG A 199 32.75 6.98 -1.15
N PRO A 200 33.08 8.08 -1.85
CA PRO A 200 34.44 8.30 -2.35
C PRO A 200 35.48 8.26 -1.22
N GLY A 201 36.58 7.55 -1.42
CA GLY A 201 37.71 7.52 -0.48
C GLY A 201 37.52 6.73 0.82
N ARG A 202 36.46 5.92 0.93
CA ARG A 202 36.23 5.03 2.09
C ARG A 202 36.38 3.56 1.68
N ASP A 203 37.17 2.81 2.46
CA ASP A 203 37.21 1.35 2.40
C ASP A 203 36.16 0.76 3.34
N GLY A 204 35.29 -0.12 2.82
CA GLY A 204 34.17 -0.71 3.55
C GLY A 204 32.90 0.18 3.58
N GLY A 205 31.73 -0.43 3.83
CA GLY A 205 30.44 0.27 3.81
C GLY A 205 29.96 0.62 2.40
N ALA A 206 29.61 -0.40 1.62
CA ALA A 206 29.17 -0.24 0.23
C ALA A 206 27.99 -1.16 -0.09
N TYR A 207 27.05 -0.65 -0.87
CA TYR A 207 26.03 -1.47 -1.53
C TYR A 207 26.67 -2.26 -2.67
N ARG A 208 26.38 -3.56 -2.76
CA ARG A 208 26.86 -4.46 -3.81
C ARG A 208 25.68 -5.05 -4.57
N GLY A 209 25.30 -4.43 -5.68
CA GLY A 209 24.25 -4.90 -6.58
C GLY A 209 24.79 -5.60 -7.82
N THR A 210 23.88 -5.98 -8.70
CA THR A 210 24.21 -6.50 -10.04
C THR A 210 23.36 -5.80 -11.11
N LEU A 211 23.91 -5.70 -12.31
CA LEU A 211 23.16 -5.31 -13.51
C LEU A 211 22.34 -6.48 -14.06
N ARG A 212 22.49 -7.72 -13.56
CA ARG A 212 21.73 -8.91 -13.95
C ARG A 212 20.29 -8.87 -13.40
N SER A 213 19.61 -7.76 -13.58
CA SER A 213 18.17 -7.69 -13.38
C SER A 213 17.48 -8.50 -14.48
N ARG A 214 16.33 -9.06 -14.15
CA ARG A 214 15.51 -9.84 -15.08
C ARG A 214 14.06 -9.41 -15.02
N TRP A 215 13.33 -9.63 -16.09
CA TRP A 215 11.90 -9.34 -16.17
C TRP A 215 11.14 -10.46 -16.85
N LEU A 216 9.87 -10.59 -16.49
CA LEU A 216 8.94 -11.52 -17.11
C LEU A 216 8.16 -10.78 -18.20
N ALA A 217 8.31 -11.20 -19.44
CA ALA A 217 7.60 -10.62 -20.58
C ALA A 217 6.53 -11.58 -21.11
N THR A 218 5.35 -11.05 -21.44
CA THR A 218 4.31 -11.75 -22.18
C THR A 218 4.76 -11.99 -23.63
N ALA A 219 4.04 -12.84 -24.37
CA ALA A 219 4.22 -13.04 -25.81
C ALA A 219 3.97 -11.76 -26.61
N ALA A 220 3.16 -10.83 -26.07
CA ALA A 220 2.96 -9.49 -26.64
C ALA A 220 4.12 -8.51 -26.31
N GLY A 221 5.08 -8.93 -25.49
CA GLY A 221 6.21 -8.10 -25.04
C GLY A 221 5.88 -7.16 -23.89
N GLU A 222 4.73 -7.33 -23.24
CA GLU A 222 4.36 -6.57 -22.04
C GLU A 222 5.03 -7.17 -20.80
N ILE A 223 5.33 -6.35 -19.81
CA ILE A 223 6.11 -6.73 -18.63
C ILE A 223 5.27 -6.53 -17.39
N ASP A 224 5.17 -7.58 -16.57
CA ASP A 224 4.41 -7.58 -15.31
C ASP A 224 5.28 -7.79 -14.07
N THR A 225 6.50 -8.31 -14.22
CA THR A 225 7.37 -8.67 -13.11
C THR A 225 8.79 -8.22 -13.43
N ILE A 226 9.44 -7.57 -12.47
CA ILE A 226 10.85 -7.19 -12.56
C ILE A 226 11.53 -7.63 -11.26
N GLU A 227 12.69 -8.25 -11.40
CA GLU A 227 13.54 -8.68 -10.31
C GLU A 227 14.95 -8.12 -10.44
N THR A 228 15.50 -7.65 -9.33
CA THR A 228 16.91 -7.31 -9.19
C THR A 228 17.49 -7.93 -7.93
N SER A 229 18.81 -8.03 -7.85
CA SER A 229 19.49 -8.65 -6.70
C SER A 229 20.66 -7.84 -6.19
N PHE A 230 20.99 -8.06 -4.93
CA PHE A 230 22.13 -7.47 -4.24
C PHE A 230 22.72 -8.46 -3.25
N THR A 231 23.98 -8.25 -2.88
CA THR A 231 24.72 -9.14 -1.99
C THR A 231 25.00 -8.43 -0.67
N VAL A 232 24.74 -9.12 0.43
CA VAL A 232 25.06 -8.67 1.78
C VAL A 232 26.20 -9.47 2.38
N GLY A 233 26.96 -8.85 3.28
CA GLY A 233 28.01 -9.52 4.03
C GLY A 233 27.46 -10.54 5.04
N PRO A 234 28.26 -11.54 5.46
CA PRO A 234 27.79 -12.60 6.37
C PRO A 234 27.32 -12.06 7.73
N SER A 235 27.92 -10.99 8.23
CA SER A 235 27.58 -10.35 9.51
C SER A 235 26.67 -9.12 9.38
N GLU A 236 26.26 -8.78 8.16
CA GLU A 236 25.50 -7.56 7.89
C GLU A 236 24.06 -7.69 8.43
N TRP A 237 23.55 -6.62 9.03
CA TRP A 237 22.17 -6.51 9.51
C TRP A 237 21.40 -5.55 8.61
N LEU A 238 20.16 -5.93 8.32
CA LEU A 238 19.23 -5.12 7.52
C LEU A 238 18.07 -4.70 8.41
N TYR A 239 17.70 -3.42 8.35
CA TYR A 239 16.60 -2.80 9.11
C TYR A 239 15.63 -2.08 8.17
N GLY A 240 14.54 -1.54 8.72
CA GLY A 240 13.54 -0.78 7.97
C GLY A 240 12.37 -1.65 7.52
N LEU A 241 11.97 -1.48 6.25
CA LEU A 241 10.76 -2.01 5.62
C LEU A 241 9.43 -1.43 6.15
N GLY A 242 9.47 -0.21 6.70
CA GLY A 242 8.36 0.42 7.39
C GLY A 242 8.24 -0.03 8.85
N GLU A 243 7.02 0.05 9.37
CA GLU A 243 6.65 -0.53 10.65
C GLU A 243 6.61 -2.07 10.54
N ARG A 244 7.31 -2.80 11.42
CA ARG A 244 7.23 -4.27 11.50
C ARG A 244 7.27 -4.76 12.93
N PHE A 245 6.47 -5.79 13.19
CA PHE A 245 6.20 -6.34 14.53
C PHE A 245 7.15 -7.49 14.91
N LEU A 246 7.91 -8.03 13.95
CA LEU A 246 8.93 -9.06 14.18
C LEU A 246 10.34 -8.46 14.40
N ASP A 247 11.33 -9.34 14.52
CA ASP A 247 12.73 -9.01 14.85
C ASP A 247 13.32 -7.91 13.96
N ALA A 248 14.09 -7.01 14.57
CA ALA A 248 14.65 -5.83 13.90
C ALA A 248 15.54 -6.16 12.69
N ASN A 249 16.27 -7.29 12.74
CA ASN A 249 17.05 -7.76 11.60
C ASN A 249 16.12 -8.46 10.59
N ARG A 250 16.08 -7.94 9.36
CA ARG A 250 15.23 -8.45 8.28
C ARG A 250 15.79 -9.69 7.59
N ARG A 251 17.03 -10.09 7.88
CA ARG A 251 17.64 -11.29 7.27
C ARG A 251 16.94 -12.58 7.70
N GLY A 252 17.01 -13.58 6.82
CA GLY A 252 16.46 -14.93 7.04
C GLY A 252 14.99 -15.09 6.68
N ARG A 253 14.38 -14.10 6.02
CA ARG A 253 12.94 -14.10 5.69
C ARG A 253 12.68 -13.38 4.36
N VAL A 254 11.61 -13.78 3.68
CA VAL A 254 11.00 -13.00 2.59
C VAL A 254 10.00 -12.02 3.20
N TRP A 255 10.18 -10.73 2.92
CA TRP A 255 9.28 -9.68 3.36
C TRP A 255 8.50 -9.14 2.19
N ASP A 256 7.20 -8.97 2.37
CA ASP A 256 6.39 -8.23 1.43
C ASP A 256 6.23 -6.77 1.87
N VAL A 257 6.06 -5.89 0.91
CA VAL A 257 5.76 -4.48 1.10
C VAL A 257 4.36 -4.25 0.55
N ARG A 258 3.38 -4.50 1.43
CA ARG A 258 1.97 -4.37 1.14
C ARG A 258 1.21 -3.90 2.39
N VAL A 259 0.47 -2.80 2.27
CA VAL A 259 -0.43 -2.33 3.33
C VAL A 259 -1.49 -3.40 3.56
N TYR A 260 -1.70 -3.77 4.82
CA TYR A 260 -2.67 -4.80 5.16
C TYR A 260 -3.16 -4.63 6.60
N GLU A 261 -4.46 -4.78 6.79
CA GLU A 261 -5.09 -4.82 8.11
C GLU A 261 -4.99 -6.24 8.70
N GLU A 262 -4.07 -6.42 9.65
CA GLU A 262 -3.99 -7.64 10.47
C GLU A 262 -4.40 -7.32 11.90
N TYR A 263 -5.62 -7.69 12.27
CA TYR A 263 -6.14 -7.45 13.61
C TYR A 263 -5.44 -8.34 14.63
N LYS A 264 -4.53 -7.71 15.41
CA LYS A 264 -3.67 -8.36 16.42
C LYS A 264 -2.71 -9.37 15.80
N GLU A 265 -1.73 -9.84 16.58
CA GLU A 265 -0.77 -10.88 16.16
C GLU A 265 -0.17 -10.62 14.75
N GLN A 266 0.15 -9.35 14.44
CA GLN A 266 0.48 -8.85 13.09
C GLN A 266 1.53 -9.68 12.37
N GLY A 267 2.47 -10.27 13.13
CA GLY A 267 3.52 -11.10 12.57
C GLY A 267 4.31 -10.34 11.50
N ALA A 268 4.39 -10.90 10.29
CA ALA A 268 5.12 -10.28 9.19
C ALA A 268 4.33 -9.16 8.48
N ARG A 269 3.01 -9.09 8.68
CA ARG A 269 2.09 -8.11 8.07
C ARG A 269 2.21 -6.77 8.79
N THR A 270 1.72 -5.70 8.17
CA THR A 270 1.80 -4.35 8.71
C THR A 270 0.83 -3.39 8.03
N TYR A 271 0.38 -2.39 8.79
CA TYR A 271 -0.42 -1.27 8.31
C TYR A 271 0.43 -0.25 7.53
N LEU A 272 1.73 -0.14 7.85
CA LEU A 272 2.62 0.91 7.35
C LEU A 272 3.95 0.34 6.82
N PRO A 273 3.94 -0.39 5.69
CA PRO A 273 5.16 -0.81 5.03
C PRO A 273 5.80 0.34 4.25
N VAL A 274 7.13 0.34 4.16
CA VAL A 274 7.89 1.26 3.31
C VAL A 274 8.96 0.44 2.59
N PRO A 275 9.12 0.50 1.26
CA PRO A 275 10.13 -0.26 0.51
C PRO A 275 11.55 0.30 0.69
N PHE A 276 11.95 0.58 1.92
CA PHE A 276 13.23 1.16 2.31
C PHE A 276 13.97 0.26 3.31
N LEU A 277 15.14 -0.21 2.93
CA LEU A 277 16.06 -0.97 3.76
C LEU A 277 17.25 -0.10 4.20
N VAL A 278 17.73 -0.31 5.42
CA VAL A 278 18.94 0.31 5.95
C VAL A 278 19.89 -0.77 6.44
N SER A 279 21.14 -0.71 6.00
CA SER A 279 22.21 -1.60 6.46
C SER A 279 23.00 -0.95 7.60
N ASN A 280 23.45 -1.77 8.56
CA ASN A 280 24.44 -1.32 9.56
C ASN A 280 25.78 -0.91 8.93
N GLU A 281 26.05 -1.30 7.69
CA GLU A 281 27.22 -0.90 6.88
C GLU A 281 27.06 0.51 6.26
N SER A 282 26.08 1.30 6.72
CA SER A 282 25.86 2.71 6.35
C SER A 282 25.47 2.95 4.90
N TYR A 283 24.70 2.03 4.32
CA TYR A 283 23.96 2.27 3.08
C TYR A 283 22.48 1.90 3.25
N GLY A 284 21.64 2.35 2.34
CA GLY A 284 20.24 1.98 2.27
C GLY A 284 19.76 1.81 0.83
N LEU A 285 18.65 1.11 0.71
CA LEU A 285 18.01 0.75 -0.55
C LEU A 285 16.55 1.17 -0.49
N TRP A 286 16.14 2.11 -1.33
CA TRP A 286 14.74 2.48 -1.48
C TRP A 286 14.24 2.15 -2.88
N LEU A 287 13.31 1.21 -2.97
CA LEU A 287 12.59 0.93 -4.21
C LEU A 287 11.42 1.91 -4.32
N ALA A 288 11.54 2.90 -5.19
CA ALA A 288 10.58 4.00 -5.32
C ALA A 288 9.40 3.64 -6.24
N VAL A 289 8.69 2.56 -5.89
CA VAL A 289 7.50 2.07 -6.60
C VAL A 289 6.30 2.01 -5.65
N ASP A 290 5.10 2.11 -6.21
CA ASP A 290 3.86 2.05 -5.44
C ASP A 290 3.26 0.63 -5.43
N GLU A 291 3.65 -0.20 -6.40
CA GLU A 291 3.20 -1.58 -6.49
C GLU A 291 3.73 -2.44 -5.33
N PRO A 292 2.97 -3.47 -4.92
CA PRO A 292 3.47 -4.49 -4.01
C PRO A 292 4.82 -5.05 -4.47
N SER A 293 5.73 -5.20 -3.51
CA SER A 293 7.06 -5.75 -3.74
C SER A 293 7.42 -6.78 -2.66
N HIS A 294 8.37 -7.65 -2.99
CA HIS A 294 8.92 -8.66 -2.10
C HIS A 294 10.43 -8.52 -2.03
N PHE A 295 10.96 -8.58 -0.82
CA PHE A 295 12.38 -8.57 -0.52
C PHE A 295 12.74 -9.95 0.03
N ASP A 296 13.36 -10.78 -0.81
CA ASP A 296 13.92 -12.05 -0.36
C ASP A 296 15.29 -11.79 0.29
N LEU A 297 15.32 -11.88 1.62
CA LEU A 297 16.52 -11.66 2.43
C LEU A 297 16.99 -12.95 3.10
N THR A 298 16.61 -14.11 2.55
CA THR A 298 16.88 -15.43 3.12
C THR A 298 18.33 -15.90 2.93
N SER A 299 19.03 -15.34 1.93
CA SER A 299 20.41 -15.71 1.59
C SER A 299 21.33 -14.48 1.51
N GLU A 300 22.65 -14.70 1.34
CA GLU A 300 23.60 -13.61 1.10
C GLU A 300 23.33 -12.89 -0.23
N ARG A 301 22.79 -13.59 -1.23
CA ARG A 301 22.26 -12.98 -2.46
C ARG A 301 20.78 -12.72 -2.25
N CYS A 302 20.47 -11.50 -1.85
CA CYS A 302 19.11 -11.01 -1.67
C CYS A 302 18.50 -10.60 -3.01
N SER A 303 17.18 -10.67 -3.13
CA SER A 303 16.46 -10.16 -4.31
C SER A 303 15.29 -9.27 -3.94
N VAL A 304 14.94 -8.38 -4.86
CA VAL A 304 13.78 -7.49 -4.78
C VAL A 304 12.94 -7.72 -6.03
N VAL A 305 11.67 -8.06 -5.84
CA VAL A 305 10.72 -8.36 -6.90
C VAL A 305 9.53 -7.42 -6.77
N THR A 306 9.08 -6.82 -7.87
CA THR A 306 7.81 -6.10 -7.94
C THR A 306 6.93 -6.71 -9.02
N ARG A 307 5.63 -6.78 -8.74
CA ARG A 307 4.60 -7.23 -9.67
C ARG A 307 3.66 -6.08 -9.98
N ARG A 308 3.33 -5.89 -11.25
CA ARG A 308 2.52 -4.79 -11.77
C ARG A 308 1.53 -5.29 -12.82
N LEU A 309 0.64 -4.40 -13.27
CA LEU A 309 -0.16 -4.68 -14.46
C LEU A 309 0.76 -4.74 -15.69
N PRO A 310 0.51 -5.65 -16.64
CA PRO A 310 1.31 -5.75 -17.87
C PRO A 310 1.41 -4.40 -18.59
N SER A 311 2.63 -4.04 -19.01
CA SER A 311 2.90 -2.83 -19.79
C SER A 311 4.06 -3.03 -20.76
N ALA A 312 3.97 -2.47 -21.96
CA ALA A 312 5.05 -2.47 -22.96
C ALA A 312 6.29 -1.65 -22.53
N ALA A 313 6.13 -0.79 -21.51
CA ALA A 313 7.16 0.09 -21.02
C ALA A 313 7.11 0.13 -19.49
N VAL A 314 8.22 -0.21 -18.84
CA VAL A 314 8.30 -0.27 -17.37
C VAL A 314 9.62 0.33 -16.87
N SER A 315 9.58 0.94 -15.69
CA SER A 315 10.77 1.35 -14.96
C SER A 315 10.79 0.83 -13.51
N LEU A 316 12.01 0.65 -12.99
CA LEU A 316 12.30 0.23 -11.62
C LEU A 316 13.31 1.21 -11.01
N PRO A 317 12.84 2.31 -10.38
CA PRO A 317 13.70 3.29 -9.72
C PRO A 317 14.21 2.76 -8.38
N LEU A 318 15.50 2.45 -8.30
CA LEU A 318 16.17 1.98 -7.11
C LEU A 318 17.14 3.03 -6.59
N HIS A 319 16.83 3.66 -5.46
CA HIS A 319 17.73 4.60 -4.81
C HIS A 319 18.66 3.84 -3.88
N VAL A 320 19.96 4.05 -4.08
CA VAL A 320 21.02 3.60 -3.19
C VAL A 320 21.59 4.82 -2.48
N ILE A 321 21.43 4.85 -1.18
CA ILE A 321 21.84 5.97 -0.32
C ILE A 321 23.04 5.50 0.51
N VAL A 322 24.13 6.26 0.51
CA VAL A 322 25.35 5.97 1.30
C VAL A 322 25.63 7.10 2.29
N GLY A 323 25.97 6.74 3.52
CA GLY A 323 26.14 7.67 4.64
C GLY A 323 27.45 7.46 5.40
N GLU A 324 27.73 8.37 6.34
CA GLU A 324 28.83 8.15 7.30
C GLU A 324 28.43 7.09 8.32
N ARG A 325 27.19 7.23 8.82
CA ARG A 325 26.53 6.35 9.77
C ARG A 325 25.18 5.89 9.19
N PRO A 326 24.60 4.77 9.67
CA PRO A 326 23.29 4.32 9.21
C PRO A 326 22.19 5.37 9.34
N TYR A 327 22.22 6.21 10.38
CA TYR A 327 21.23 7.29 10.57
C TYR A 327 21.32 8.39 9.49
N ASP A 328 22.50 8.64 8.92
CA ASP A 328 22.65 9.61 7.83
C ASP A 328 21.92 9.14 6.56
N VAL A 329 21.75 7.82 6.40
CA VAL A 329 20.97 7.18 5.33
C VAL A 329 19.47 7.46 5.51
N THR A 330 18.93 7.22 6.70
CA THR A 330 17.51 7.54 7.01
C THR A 330 17.23 9.03 6.84
N ARG A 331 18.14 9.91 7.28
CA ARG A 331 17.99 11.36 7.08
C ARG A 331 17.91 11.74 5.59
N ALA A 332 18.76 11.16 4.76
CA ALA A 332 18.71 11.40 3.31
C ALA A 332 17.43 10.83 2.68
N PHE A 333 16.96 9.66 3.12
CA PHE A 333 15.67 9.11 2.69
C PHE A 333 14.49 10.03 3.04
N VAL A 334 14.45 10.57 4.26
CA VAL A 334 13.44 11.56 4.68
C VAL A 334 13.51 12.81 3.79
N ALA A 335 14.70 13.37 3.56
CA ALA A 335 14.85 14.54 2.68
C ALA A 335 14.36 14.28 1.24
N LEU A 336 14.47 13.05 0.73
CA LEU A 336 13.98 12.66 -0.60
C LEU A 336 12.47 12.41 -0.66
N THR A 337 11.85 12.03 0.46
CA THR A 337 10.43 11.61 0.52
C THR A 337 9.54 12.61 1.24
N GLY A 338 10.13 13.67 1.80
CA GLY A 338 9.47 14.78 2.47
C GLY A 338 9.82 14.84 3.95
N GLU A 339 9.98 16.06 4.45
CA GLU A 339 10.34 16.34 5.84
C GLU A 339 9.30 15.79 6.83
N ILE A 340 9.77 15.44 8.03
CA ILE A 340 8.91 15.03 9.13
C ILE A 340 8.10 16.26 9.57
N ALA A 341 6.78 16.18 9.48
CA ALA A 341 5.94 17.23 10.04
C ALA A 341 5.94 17.11 11.57
N VAL A 342 6.24 18.24 12.22
CA VAL A 342 6.29 18.34 13.68
C VAL A 342 4.93 18.84 14.16
N PRO A 343 4.18 18.06 14.94
CA PRO A 343 2.89 18.48 15.44
C PRO A 343 3.03 19.59 16.50
N PRO A 344 1.92 20.27 16.86
CA PRO A 344 1.89 21.22 17.96
C PRO A 344 2.41 20.62 19.28
N PRO A 345 2.97 21.43 20.20
CA PRO A 345 3.56 20.92 21.44
C PRO A 345 2.63 20.06 22.31
N TRP A 346 1.34 20.37 22.33
CA TRP A 346 0.33 19.62 23.10
C TRP A 346 0.21 18.16 22.65
N ALA A 347 0.59 17.83 21.41
CA ALA A 347 0.53 16.47 20.90
C ALA A 347 1.53 15.52 21.58
N PHE A 348 2.54 16.06 22.28
CA PHE A 348 3.52 15.28 23.05
C PHE A 348 3.11 15.04 24.51
N GLU A 349 1.99 15.60 24.95
CA GLU A 349 1.38 15.26 26.25
C GLU A 349 0.72 13.87 26.18
N PRO A 350 0.40 13.20 27.30
CA PRO A 350 -0.27 11.90 27.26
C PRO A 350 -1.68 11.97 26.65
N TRP A 351 -2.05 10.95 25.89
CA TRP A 351 -3.35 10.85 25.21
C TRP A 351 -4.25 9.87 25.96
N MET A 352 -5.52 10.23 26.11
CA MET A 352 -6.54 9.38 26.71
C MET A 352 -7.56 8.96 25.65
N SER A 353 -7.86 7.67 25.59
CA SER A 353 -8.83 7.10 24.65
C SER A 353 -9.47 5.85 25.23
N ALA A 354 -10.77 5.70 25.05
CA ALA A 354 -11.46 4.44 25.24
C ALA A 354 -12.69 4.39 24.34
N ASN A 355 -12.85 3.29 23.58
CA ASN A 355 -13.99 3.10 22.69
C ASN A 355 -15.35 3.14 23.43
N THR A 356 -15.37 2.84 24.73
CA THR A 356 -16.57 2.87 25.58
C THR A 356 -17.01 4.27 26.00
N TRP A 357 -16.23 5.33 25.73
CA TRP A 357 -16.64 6.72 25.97
C TRP A 357 -17.59 7.17 24.85
N ASN A 358 -18.82 6.70 24.92
CA ASN A 358 -19.85 6.85 23.87
C ASN A 358 -21.00 7.79 24.24
N ASP A 359 -20.79 8.62 25.25
CA ASP A 359 -21.67 9.69 25.70
C ASP A 359 -20.85 10.79 26.40
N GLN A 360 -21.38 12.01 26.38
CA GLN A 360 -20.73 13.20 26.90
C GLN A 360 -20.45 13.14 28.41
N ALA A 361 -21.35 12.56 29.20
CA ALA A 361 -21.21 12.52 30.66
C ALA A 361 -20.06 11.59 31.07
N THR A 362 -19.95 10.43 30.40
CA THR A 362 -18.85 9.49 30.61
C THR A 362 -17.52 10.09 30.15
N ALA A 363 -17.48 10.70 28.97
CA ALA A 363 -16.26 11.30 28.42
C ALA A 363 -15.74 12.45 29.30
N ILE A 364 -16.63 13.35 29.75
CA ILE A 364 -16.22 14.48 30.59
C ILE A 364 -15.81 14.03 32.00
N GLU A 365 -16.43 12.99 32.55
CA GLU A 365 -16.00 12.42 33.82
C GLU A 365 -14.57 11.88 33.73
N ALA A 366 -14.18 11.27 32.60
CA ALA A 366 -12.80 10.84 32.40
C ALA A 366 -11.82 12.03 32.46
N VAL A 367 -12.14 13.15 31.80
CA VAL A 367 -11.33 14.38 31.83
C VAL A 367 -11.30 15.01 33.24
N ARG A 368 -12.42 15.07 33.94
CA ARG A 368 -12.45 15.59 35.32
C ARG A 368 -11.62 14.75 36.27
N ARG A 369 -11.61 13.43 36.09
CA ARG A 369 -10.81 12.51 36.91
C ARG A 369 -9.32 12.69 36.68
N THR A 370 -8.85 12.96 35.45
CA THR A 370 -7.41 13.23 35.23
C THR A 370 -6.95 14.44 36.04
N VAL A 371 -7.74 15.51 36.07
CA VAL A 371 -7.47 16.71 36.88
C VAL A 371 -7.56 16.40 38.38
N ALA A 372 -8.60 15.69 38.83
CA ALA A 372 -8.80 15.38 40.24
C ALA A 372 -7.73 14.43 40.82
N GLU A 373 -7.18 13.55 39.99
CA GLU A 373 -6.19 12.54 40.35
C GLU A 373 -4.74 12.94 40.03
N ASP A 374 -4.52 14.16 39.50
CA ASP A 374 -3.21 14.68 39.08
C ASP A 374 -2.51 13.77 38.05
N VAL A 375 -3.29 13.24 37.10
CA VAL A 375 -2.80 12.44 35.97
C VAL A 375 -2.69 13.36 34.74
N PRO A 376 -1.48 13.61 34.21
CA PRO A 376 -1.33 14.48 33.04
C PRO A 376 -1.95 13.83 31.82
N ALA A 377 -2.83 14.55 31.13
CA ALA A 377 -3.36 14.18 29.84
C ALA A 377 -3.71 15.44 29.05
N GLY A 378 -3.20 15.55 27.82
CA GLY A 378 -3.36 16.73 26.97
C GLY A 378 -4.29 16.51 25.77
N VAL A 379 -4.69 15.25 25.52
CA VAL A 379 -5.53 14.89 24.39
C VAL A 379 -6.56 13.85 24.81
N ILE A 380 -7.81 14.02 24.41
CA ILE A 380 -8.85 13.00 24.45
C ILE A 380 -9.27 12.61 23.03
N VAL A 381 -9.33 11.31 22.77
CA VAL A 381 -9.89 10.75 21.53
C VAL A 381 -11.25 10.17 21.83
N ILE A 382 -12.27 10.57 21.07
CA ILE A 382 -13.61 9.98 21.14
C ILE A 382 -13.87 9.20 19.85
N GLU A 383 -14.09 7.89 20.01
CA GLU A 383 -14.35 6.99 18.87
C GLU A 383 -15.84 6.84 18.59
N ALA A 384 -16.60 6.36 19.56
CA ALA A 384 -18.05 6.14 19.45
C ALA A 384 -18.86 7.43 19.67
N TRP A 385 -18.49 8.51 18.97
CA TRP A 385 -19.14 9.82 19.06
C TRP A 385 -20.35 9.95 18.13
N SER A 386 -20.34 9.20 17.02
CA SER A 386 -21.21 9.44 15.87
C SER A 386 -22.52 8.65 15.91
N ASP A 387 -23.39 8.90 14.94
CA ASP A 387 -24.60 8.10 14.64
C ASP A 387 -24.31 6.69 14.11
N GLU A 388 -23.04 6.29 14.01
CA GLU A 388 -22.55 4.99 13.50
C GLU A 388 -23.05 4.64 12.09
N SER A 389 -23.47 5.67 11.35
CA SER A 389 -24.03 5.59 10.01
C SER A 389 -23.28 6.52 9.07
N THR A 390 -23.31 7.82 9.34
CA THR A 390 -22.69 8.86 8.52
C THR A 390 -21.26 9.19 8.93
N PHE A 391 -20.90 8.97 10.20
CA PHE A 391 -19.60 9.33 10.80
C PHE A 391 -19.24 10.81 10.68
N TYR A 392 -20.23 11.69 10.50
CA TYR A 392 -20.04 13.14 10.63
C TYR A 392 -21.13 13.81 11.49
N ILE A 393 -22.12 13.06 11.97
CA ILE A 393 -23.21 13.52 12.83
C ILE A 393 -23.07 12.86 14.19
N PHE A 394 -23.21 13.64 15.27
CA PHE A 394 -23.20 13.11 16.64
C PHE A 394 -24.38 12.17 16.89
N ASN A 395 -24.15 11.15 17.73
CA ASN A 395 -25.20 10.22 18.13
C ASN A 395 -26.39 10.94 18.77
N ASP A 396 -27.61 10.45 18.52
CA ASP A 396 -28.89 11.00 19.00
C ASP A 396 -29.23 12.45 18.55
N ALA A 397 -28.43 13.07 17.67
CA ALA A 397 -28.75 14.40 17.14
C ALA A 397 -30.01 14.36 16.26
N GLU A 398 -30.96 15.25 16.51
CA GLU A 398 -32.16 15.42 15.68
C GLU A 398 -31.92 16.48 14.61
N TYR A 399 -32.28 16.21 13.36
CA TYR A 399 -32.16 17.15 12.24
C TYR A 399 -33.15 16.80 11.13
N SER A 400 -33.36 17.73 10.19
CA SER A 400 -34.09 17.46 8.96
C SER A 400 -33.09 17.06 7.87
N PRO A 401 -33.24 15.89 7.22
CA PRO A 401 -32.34 15.48 6.13
C PRO A 401 -32.27 16.55 5.03
N ARG A 402 -31.06 16.76 4.50
CA ARG A 402 -30.76 17.67 3.40
C ARG A 402 -30.41 16.87 2.14
N PRO A 403 -30.57 17.44 0.93
CA PRO A 403 -30.03 16.84 -0.28
C PRO A 403 -28.59 16.38 -0.09
N GLY A 404 -28.24 15.20 -0.61
CA GLY A 404 -26.95 14.56 -0.30
C GLY A 404 -25.72 15.35 -0.76
N ASP A 405 -25.88 16.30 -1.68
CA ASP A 405 -24.83 17.20 -2.16
C ASP A 405 -24.66 18.47 -1.32
N GLU A 406 -25.56 18.69 -0.35
CA GLU A 406 -25.46 19.74 0.67
C GLU A 406 -24.78 19.20 1.95
N ALA A 407 -24.26 20.13 2.74
CA ALA A 407 -23.72 19.84 4.07
C ALA A 407 -24.66 20.41 5.13
N LEU A 408 -24.92 19.63 6.17
CA LEU A 408 -25.54 20.11 7.41
C LEU A 408 -24.55 21.03 8.15
N ARG A 409 -25.09 22.06 8.80
CA ARG A 409 -24.35 23.01 9.65
C ARG A 409 -24.68 22.77 11.12
N ALA A 410 -23.89 23.32 12.04
CA ALA A 410 -24.16 23.19 13.46
C ALA A 410 -25.60 23.58 13.86
N ASP A 411 -26.12 24.68 13.29
CA ASP A 411 -27.48 25.18 13.54
C ASP A 411 -28.60 24.28 13.00
N ASP A 412 -28.30 23.32 12.11
CA ASP A 412 -29.30 22.36 11.62
C ASP A 412 -29.58 21.24 12.63
N PHE A 413 -28.72 21.09 13.64
CA PHE A 413 -28.81 20.02 14.63
C PHE A 413 -29.46 20.49 15.94
N ARG A 414 -30.34 19.66 16.47
CA ARG A 414 -30.73 19.69 17.87
C ARG A 414 -30.03 18.54 18.58
N PHE A 415 -28.96 18.88 19.29
CA PHE A 415 -28.20 17.93 20.11
C PHE A 415 -29.00 17.48 21.34
N GLY A 416 -28.79 16.24 21.75
CA GLY A 416 -29.59 15.54 22.76
C GLY A 416 -29.04 14.15 23.08
N GLY A 417 -29.76 13.40 23.93
CA GLY A 417 -29.41 12.01 24.24
C GLY A 417 -28.01 11.86 24.82
N ARG A 418 -27.18 11.03 24.17
CA ARG A 418 -25.78 10.78 24.54
C ARG A 418 -24.90 12.02 24.47
N TRP A 419 -25.20 12.95 23.56
CA TRP A 419 -24.41 14.15 23.31
C TRP A 419 -25.30 15.39 23.36
N PRO A 420 -25.75 15.80 24.56
CA PRO A 420 -26.67 16.93 24.71
C PRO A 420 -26.07 18.28 24.34
N ASP A 421 -24.74 18.45 24.47
CA ASP A 421 -24.03 19.68 24.12
C ASP A 421 -22.56 19.40 23.77
N PRO A 422 -22.28 18.95 22.53
CA PRO A 422 -20.92 18.68 22.06
C PRO A 422 -19.98 19.89 22.17
N LYS A 423 -20.51 21.11 22.00
CA LYS A 423 -19.73 22.33 22.11
C LYS A 423 -19.24 22.54 23.54
N ALA A 424 -20.13 22.43 24.52
CA ALA A 424 -19.77 22.54 25.92
C ALA A 424 -18.78 21.44 26.35
N PHE A 425 -18.89 20.23 25.79
CA PHE A 425 -17.89 19.18 26.00
C PHE A 425 -16.49 19.60 25.55
N VAL A 426 -16.36 20.11 24.31
CA VAL A 426 -15.07 20.59 23.79
C VAL A 426 -14.54 21.76 24.61
N ASP A 427 -15.40 22.73 24.94
CA ASP A 427 -15.02 23.90 25.75
C ASP A 427 -14.51 23.51 27.14
N GLU A 428 -15.15 22.52 27.77
CA GLU A 428 -14.72 22.05 29.09
C GLU A 428 -13.37 21.30 29.03
N CYS A 429 -13.14 20.50 27.99
CA CYS A 429 -11.82 19.92 27.72
C CYS A 429 -10.75 21.01 27.54
N HIS A 430 -11.03 22.01 26.68
CA HIS A 430 -10.11 23.12 26.42
C HIS A 430 -9.80 23.93 27.67
N ALA A 431 -10.78 24.15 28.56
CA ALA A 431 -10.61 24.88 29.81
C ALA A 431 -9.58 24.26 30.76
N VAL A 432 -9.33 22.95 30.63
CA VAL A 432 -8.31 22.22 31.41
C VAL A 432 -7.10 21.82 30.56
N GLY A 433 -6.96 22.37 29.35
CA GLY A 433 -5.81 22.13 28.47
C GLY A 433 -5.89 20.87 27.62
N VAL A 434 -7.01 20.13 27.65
CA VAL A 434 -7.20 18.89 26.87
C VAL A 434 -7.73 19.21 25.48
N ARG A 435 -7.11 18.65 24.44
CA ARG A 435 -7.53 18.73 23.02
C ARG A 435 -8.40 17.54 22.63
N VAL A 436 -9.34 17.73 21.71
CA VAL A 436 -10.36 16.74 21.33
C VAL A 436 -10.14 16.26 19.89
N LEU A 437 -9.98 14.95 19.72
CA LEU A 437 -9.93 14.28 18.42
C LEU A 437 -11.14 13.37 18.23
N LEU A 438 -11.72 13.38 17.03
CA LEU A 438 -12.84 12.50 16.67
C LEU A 438 -12.41 11.42 15.67
N TRP A 439 -12.88 10.18 15.88
CA TRP A 439 -12.60 9.07 14.98
C TRP A 439 -13.27 9.21 13.61
N GLN A 440 -12.59 8.75 12.56
CA GLN A 440 -12.99 8.84 11.16
C GLN A 440 -12.54 7.60 10.37
N ILE A 441 -13.23 7.34 9.25
CA ILE A 441 -12.98 6.24 8.31
C ILE A 441 -13.24 6.71 6.88
N PRO A 442 -12.49 6.25 5.85
CA PRO A 442 -12.67 6.71 4.48
C PRO A 442 -13.74 5.91 3.70
N VAL A 443 -14.76 5.43 4.39
CA VAL A 443 -15.83 4.62 3.79
C VAL A 443 -17.21 5.21 4.05
N HIS A 444 -18.11 5.01 3.09
CA HIS A 444 -19.54 5.21 3.27
C HIS A 444 -20.18 3.85 3.53
N LYS A 445 -20.61 3.64 4.77
CA LYS A 445 -20.94 2.34 5.34
C LYS A 445 -22.12 1.69 4.63
N LEU A 446 -22.11 0.38 4.42
CA LEU A 446 -23.35 -0.31 4.08
C LEU A 446 -24.19 -0.51 5.35
N LEU A 447 -25.45 -0.06 5.33
CA LEU A 447 -26.37 -0.19 6.46
C LEU A 447 -27.38 -1.32 6.25
N ASP A 448 -27.72 -2.01 7.33
CA ASP A 448 -28.77 -3.04 7.34
C ASP A 448 -30.19 -2.45 7.35
N ALA A 449 -30.31 -1.16 7.70
CA ALA A 449 -31.58 -0.44 7.79
C ALA A 449 -31.46 0.94 7.13
N PRO A 450 -32.55 1.45 6.51
CA PRO A 450 -32.55 2.78 5.90
C PRO A 450 -32.19 3.87 6.89
N HIS A 451 -31.38 4.83 6.46
CA HIS A 451 -31.05 6.03 7.22
C HIS A 451 -31.07 7.23 6.27
N ALA A 452 -32.06 8.11 6.41
CA ALA A 452 -32.44 9.07 5.38
C ALA A 452 -31.28 9.93 4.84
N GLN A 453 -30.45 10.50 5.71
CA GLN A 453 -29.32 11.32 5.27
C GLN A 453 -28.20 10.48 4.64
N HIS A 454 -28.01 9.27 5.15
CA HIS A 454 -26.99 8.36 4.66
C HIS A 454 -27.35 7.90 3.24
N ASP A 455 -28.60 7.51 3.01
CA ASP A 455 -29.08 7.06 1.70
C ASP A 455 -28.99 8.19 0.64
N LEU A 456 -29.28 9.44 1.04
CA LEU A 456 -29.12 10.62 0.18
C LEU A 456 -27.65 10.86 -0.19
N ASP A 457 -26.74 10.70 0.78
CA ASP A 457 -25.31 10.84 0.57
C ASP A 457 -24.76 9.70 -0.31
N GLU A 458 -25.23 8.46 -0.13
CA GLU A 458 -24.84 7.30 -0.96
C GLU A 458 -25.19 7.54 -2.43
N GLN A 459 -26.42 8.02 -2.68
CA GLN A 459 -26.90 8.31 -4.03
C GLN A 459 -25.98 9.33 -4.73
N VAL A 460 -25.60 10.41 -4.03
CA VAL A 460 -24.68 11.42 -4.58
C VAL A 460 -23.28 10.85 -4.78
N MET A 461 -22.79 10.02 -3.85
CA MET A 461 -21.47 9.40 -3.96
C MET A 461 -21.37 8.51 -5.21
N ILE A 462 -22.43 7.74 -5.51
CA ILE A 462 -22.54 6.89 -6.69
C ILE A 462 -22.71 7.74 -7.95
N ASP A 463 -23.71 8.62 -8.00
CA ASP A 463 -24.07 9.38 -9.20
C ASP A 463 -22.95 10.30 -9.68
N ARG A 464 -22.13 10.83 -8.75
CA ARG A 464 -21.02 11.72 -9.07
C ARG A 464 -19.66 11.02 -9.18
N GLY A 465 -19.61 9.70 -8.98
CA GLY A 465 -18.35 8.94 -9.01
C GLY A 465 -17.35 9.46 -7.97
N TYR A 466 -17.83 9.67 -6.74
CA TYR A 466 -16.99 10.09 -5.60
C TYR A 466 -16.38 8.91 -4.84
N CYS A 467 -16.68 7.69 -5.24
CA CYS A 467 -16.09 6.46 -4.74
C CYS A 467 -15.04 5.90 -5.71
N ILE A 468 -14.17 5.02 -5.19
CA ILE A 468 -13.32 4.16 -6.00
C ILE A 468 -14.21 3.31 -6.92
N LEU A 469 -13.76 3.06 -8.16
CA LEU A 469 -14.53 2.32 -9.15
C LEU A 469 -13.84 1.01 -9.53
N ASN A 470 -14.64 0.05 -9.99
CA ASN A 470 -14.16 -1.11 -10.74
C ASN A 470 -13.84 -0.72 -12.19
N ASP A 471 -13.17 -1.63 -12.91
CA ASP A 471 -12.81 -1.44 -14.32
C ASP A 471 -13.99 -1.25 -15.28
N ASP A 472 -15.15 -1.80 -14.94
CA ASP A 472 -16.38 -1.65 -15.71
C ASP A 472 -17.13 -0.34 -15.41
N GLY A 473 -16.58 0.50 -14.54
CA GLY A 473 -17.16 1.78 -14.13
C GLY A 473 -18.17 1.69 -12.99
N THR A 474 -18.44 0.49 -12.46
CA THR A 474 -19.32 0.34 -11.29
C THR A 474 -18.61 0.78 -10.00
N PRO A 475 -19.35 1.27 -8.98
CA PRO A 475 -18.79 1.56 -7.67
C PRO A 475 -18.11 0.36 -7.03
N TYR A 476 -16.90 0.55 -6.51
CA TYR A 476 -16.22 -0.45 -5.69
C TYR A 476 -16.91 -0.58 -4.34
N ARG A 477 -17.13 -1.83 -3.93
CA ARG A 477 -17.67 -2.23 -2.63
C ARG A 477 -16.58 -3.01 -1.90
N ASN A 478 -16.24 -2.57 -0.69
CA ASN A 478 -15.12 -3.10 0.08
C ASN A 478 -15.28 -4.62 0.33
N ALA A 479 -14.33 -5.40 -0.18
CA ALA A 479 -14.32 -6.86 -0.05
C ALA A 479 -13.68 -7.35 1.27
N GLY A 480 -13.12 -6.44 2.07
CA GLY A 480 -12.54 -6.73 3.37
C GLY A 480 -13.61 -7.06 4.42
N TRP A 481 -13.15 -7.61 5.54
CA TRP A 481 -14.01 -8.03 6.65
C TRP A 481 -14.53 -6.86 7.50
N TRP A 482 -13.76 -5.78 7.60
CA TRP A 482 -14.17 -4.57 8.29
C TRP A 482 -14.79 -3.59 7.30
N PHE A 483 -15.98 -3.07 7.60
CA PHE A 483 -16.81 -2.28 6.67
C PHE A 483 -17.09 -2.99 5.34
N THR A 484 -17.38 -4.29 5.39
CA THR A 484 -17.76 -5.08 4.19
C THR A 484 -18.87 -4.40 3.40
N ASP A 485 -18.75 -4.45 2.07
CA ASP A 485 -19.67 -3.90 1.09
C ASP A 485 -19.94 -2.37 1.19
N SER A 486 -19.14 -1.67 1.99
CA SER A 486 -19.18 -0.20 2.05
C SER A 486 -18.51 0.41 0.82
N LEU A 487 -18.96 1.59 0.37
CA LEU A 487 -18.26 2.35 -0.67
C LEU A 487 -16.99 2.96 -0.08
N VAL A 488 -15.92 3.01 -0.86
CA VAL A 488 -14.65 3.63 -0.43
C VAL A 488 -14.48 4.98 -1.11
N LEU A 489 -14.22 6.05 -0.35
CA LEU A 489 -14.06 7.42 -0.87
C LEU A 489 -12.89 7.51 -1.86
N ASP A 490 -13.09 8.15 -3.00
CA ASP A 490 -11.99 8.49 -3.88
C ASP A 490 -11.33 9.82 -3.48
N VAL A 491 -10.31 9.74 -2.62
CA VAL A 491 -9.56 10.92 -2.17
C VAL A 491 -8.69 11.57 -3.26
N THR A 492 -8.55 10.94 -4.43
CA THR A 492 -7.86 11.53 -5.59
C THR A 492 -8.76 12.49 -6.35
N ASN A 493 -10.08 12.38 -6.17
CA ASN A 493 -11.07 13.25 -6.77
C ASN A 493 -11.22 14.54 -5.94
N PRO A 494 -10.80 15.72 -6.44
CA PRO A 494 -10.89 16.96 -5.68
C PRO A 494 -12.34 17.36 -5.35
N ALA A 495 -13.30 17.01 -6.20
CA ALA A 495 -14.72 17.27 -5.94
C ALA A 495 -15.28 16.34 -4.85
N ALA A 496 -14.87 15.07 -4.83
CA ALA A 496 -15.23 14.13 -3.77
C ALA A 496 -14.67 14.59 -2.43
N ARG A 497 -13.41 15.05 -2.38
CA ARG A 497 -12.81 15.64 -1.16
C ARG A 497 -13.60 16.85 -0.68
N ALA A 498 -13.90 17.80 -1.57
CA ALA A 498 -14.64 19.00 -1.20
C ALA A 498 -16.02 18.68 -0.62
N TRP A 499 -16.76 17.76 -1.25
CA TRP A 499 -18.05 17.27 -0.77
C TRP A 499 -17.94 16.57 0.59
N TRP A 500 -16.97 15.66 0.72
CA TRP A 500 -16.75 14.88 1.94
C TRP A 500 -16.39 15.78 3.11
N PHE A 501 -15.45 16.69 2.93
CA PHE A 501 -14.97 17.58 3.98
C PHE A 501 -15.96 18.68 4.35
N ALA A 502 -16.78 19.16 3.42
CA ALA A 502 -17.86 20.11 3.72
C ALA A 502 -18.79 19.59 4.82
N LYS A 503 -19.11 18.29 4.81
CA LYS A 503 -19.96 17.64 5.83
C LYS A 503 -19.32 17.55 7.22
N ARG A 504 -18.00 17.72 7.32
CA ARG A 504 -17.24 17.72 8.59
C ARG A 504 -16.85 19.11 9.05
N ARG A 505 -17.03 20.17 8.24
CA ARG A 505 -16.52 21.52 8.56
C ARG A 505 -17.08 22.08 9.86
N TYR A 506 -18.37 21.86 10.15
CA TYR A 506 -19.00 22.35 11.39
C TYR A 506 -18.34 21.81 12.67
N LEU A 507 -17.71 20.62 12.61
CA LEU A 507 -16.98 20.05 13.74
C LEU A 507 -15.79 20.93 14.16
N PHE A 508 -15.19 21.67 13.23
CA PHE A 508 -14.09 22.60 13.50
C PHE A 508 -14.59 24.03 13.63
N ASP A 509 -15.39 24.49 12.67
CA ASP A 509 -15.81 25.88 12.56
C ASP A 509 -16.73 26.29 13.74
N ASP A 510 -17.58 25.38 14.20
CA ASP A 510 -18.57 25.65 15.24
C ASP A 510 -18.25 24.91 16.55
N LEU A 511 -17.82 23.64 16.48
CA LEU A 511 -17.52 22.82 17.66
C LEU A 511 -16.07 22.90 18.14
N HIS A 512 -15.15 23.39 17.31
CA HIS A 512 -13.74 23.61 17.63
C HIS A 512 -12.97 22.36 18.08
N ILE A 513 -13.23 21.19 17.48
CA ILE A 513 -12.34 20.03 17.69
C ILE A 513 -10.93 20.33 17.15
N ASP A 514 -9.94 19.61 17.67
CA ASP A 514 -8.52 19.88 17.41
C ASP A 514 -7.89 18.91 16.40
N GLY A 515 -8.63 17.89 15.97
CA GLY A 515 -8.12 16.92 15.03
C GLY A 515 -9.02 15.72 14.82
N MET A 516 -8.49 14.74 14.10
CA MET A 516 -9.22 13.51 13.77
C MET A 516 -8.34 12.27 13.90
N LYS A 517 -8.85 11.22 14.53
CA LYS A 517 -8.27 9.88 14.44
C LYS A 517 -8.75 9.23 13.15
N THR A 518 -7.96 9.39 12.10
CA THR A 518 -8.19 8.87 10.75
C THR A 518 -7.78 7.39 10.68
N ASP A 519 -8.71 6.51 11.02
CA ASP A 519 -8.51 5.07 11.05
C ASP A 519 -8.71 4.44 9.66
N GLY A 520 -8.27 3.20 9.53
CA GLY A 520 -8.37 2.42 8.30
C GLY A 520 -7.50 2.92 7.15
N GLY A 521 -7.99 2.72 5.92
CA GLY A 521 -7.27 2.99 4.68
C GLY A 521 -6.76 1.73 3.97
N GLU A 522 -6.89 0.55 4.57
CA GLU A 522 -6.47 -0.74 4.00
C GLU A 522 -7.61 -1.45 3.22
N HIS A 523 -8.67 -0.72 2.85
CA HIS A 523 -9.93 -1.27 2.33
C HIS A 523 -9.93 -1.62 0.84
N LEU A 524 -8.82 -1.44 0.13
CA LEU A 524 -8.77 -1.65 -1.32
C LEU A 524 -8.28 -3.05 -1.68
N TRP A 525 -9.16 -3.81 -2.34
CA TRP A 525 -8.91 -5.17 -2.79
C TRP A 525 -9.15 -5.27 -4.30
N GLY A 526 -8.17 -5.78 -5.04
CA GLY A 526 -8.25 -5.95 -6.48
C GLY A 526 -7.34 -5.03 -7.27
N ARG A 527 -6.55 -5.61 -8.19
CA ARG A 527 -5.75 -4.88 -9.17
C ARG A 527 -6.57 -4.10 -10.22
N HIS A 528 -7.86 -4.41 -10.34
CA HIS A 528 -8.80 -3.87 -11.33
C HIS A 528 -9.49 -2.57 -10.88
N LEU A 529 -9.18 -2.09 -9.68
CA LEU A 529 -9.73 -0.83 -9.20
C LEU A 529 -9.15 0.36 -9.97
N ARG A 530 -9.93 1.43 -10.06
CA ARG A 530 -9.54 2.69 -10.69
C ARG A 530 -9.99 3.87 -9.84
N ALA A 531 -9.07 4.80 -9.63
CA ALA A 531 -9.36 6.10 -9.05
C ALA A 531 -9.53 7.18 -10.15
N PHE A 532 -10.05 8.33 -9.76
CA PHE A 532 -10.34 9.49 -10.59
C PHE A 532 -9.10 10.01 -11.32
N ASP A 533 -7.94 10.04 -10.65
CA ASP A 533 -6.67 10.47 -11.23
C ASP A 533 -6.05 9.45 -12.22
N GLY A 534 -6.70 8.30 -12.42
CA GLY A 534 -6.24 7.22 -13.29
C GLY A 534 -5.37 6.17 -12.60
N SER A 535 -5.03 6.35 -11.31
CA SER A 535 -4.32 5.35 -10.50
C SER A 535 -5.11 4.04 -10.47
N ARG A 536 -4.37 2.93 -10.38
CA ARG A 536 -4.90 1.57 -10.50
C ARG A 536 -4.80 0.85 -9.17
N GLY A 537 -5.69 -0.11 -8.93
CA GLY A 537 -5.72 -0.94 -7.72
C GLY A 537 -4.36 -1.54 -7.36
N SER A 538 -3.59 -1.97 -8.38
CA SER A 538 -2.23 -2.50 -8.21
C SER A 538 -1.24 -1.53 -7.52
N THR A 539 -1.50 -0.22 -7.54
CA THR A 539 -0.71 0.82 -6.86
C THR A 539 -1.45 1.43 -5.66
N LEU A 540 -2.77 1.53 -5.76
CA LEU A 540 -3.62 2.12 -4.72
C LEU A 540 -3.64 1.28 -3.45
N VAL A 541 -3.48 -0.05 -3.54
CA VAL A 541 -3.38 -0.92 -2.36
C VAL A 541 -2.34 -0.46 -1.33
N ASN A 542 -1.25 0.19 -1.78
CA ASN A 542 -0.24 0.76 -0.89
C ASN A 542 -0.44 2.26 -0.64
N THR A 543 -0.83 3.01 -1.67
CA THR A 543 -0.82 4.48 -1.60
C THR A 543 -2.12 5.10 -1.08
N TYR A 544 -3.22 4.36 -1.04
CA TYR A 544 -4.52 4.91 -0.66
C TYR A 544 -4.54 5.44 0.77
N ALA A 545 -4.09 4.65 1.75
CA ALA A 545 -4.03 5.07 3.16
C ALA A 545 -3.20 6.36 3.34
N LEU A 546 -2.06 6.46 2.66
CA LEU A 546 -1.23 7.67 2.64
C LEU A 546 -2.00 8.89 2.10
N ARG A 547 -2.69 8.73 0.97
CA ARG A 547 -3.46 9.81 0.32
C ARG A 547 -4.67 10.23 1.15
N TYR A 548 -5.28 9.28 1.86
CA TYR A 548 -6.35 9.53 2.82
C TYR A 548 -5.85 10.37 4.01
N ALA A 549 -4.76 9.95 4.64
CA ALA A 549 -4.11 10.70 5.70
C ALA A 549 -3.69 12.10 5.23
N GLU A 550 -3.10 12.23 4.04
CA GLU A 550 -2.74 13.52 3.43
C GLU A 550 -3.97 14.44 3.27
N ALA A 551 -5.07 13.91 2.75
CA ALA A 551 -6.29 14.70 2.52
C ALA A 551 -6.87 15.24 3.83
N TYR A 552 -6.96 14.40 4.86
CA TYR A 552 -7.42 14.80 6.18
C TYR A 552 -6.43 15.72 6.89
N HIS A 553 -5.12 15.49 6.75
CA HIS A 553 -4.11 16.38 7.29
C HIS A 553 -4.28 17.79 6.75
N HIS A 554 -4.34 17.97 5.43
CA HIS A 554 -4.55 19.29 4.83
C HIS A 554 -5.87 19.94 5.29
N PHE A 555 -6.95 19.16 5.36
CA PHE A 555 -8.24 19.63 5.86
C PHE A 555 -8.18 20.13 7.31
N VAL A 556 -7.55 19.35 8.20
CA VAL A 556 -7.37 19.69 9.62
C VAL A 556 -6.45 20.90 9.78
N GLN A 557 -5.31 20.94 9.08
CA GLN A 557 -4.38 22.07 9.14
C GLN A 557 -5.06 23.37 8.69
N GLU A 558 -5.87 23.32 7.64
CA GLU A 558 -6.67 24.47 7.19
C GLU A 558 -7.69 24.90 8.25
N ALA A 559 -8.45 23.95 8.79
CA ALA A 559 -9.51 24.21 9.76
C ALA A 559 -9.00 24.79 11.09
N THR A 560 -7.80 24.37 11.49
CA THR A 560 -7.16 24.72 12.78
C THR A 560 -6.06 25.77 12.63
N GLN A 561 -5.85 26.31 11.43
CA GLN A 561 -4.77 27.26 11.13
C GLN A 561 -3.38 26.74 11.51
N GLY A 562 -3.17 25.43 11.37
CA GLY A 562 -1.92 24.73 11.65
C GLY A 562 -1.77 24.18 13.07
N ASP A 563 -2.75 24.39 13.97
CA ASP A 563 -2.67 23.93 15.36
C ASP A 563 -3.31 22.56 15.61
N GLY A 564 -3.84 21.90 14.58
CA GLY A 564 -4.47 20.58 14.68
C GLY A 564 -3.58 19.41 14.28
N ILE A 565 -4.08 18.19 14.45
CA ILE A 565 -3.36 16.96 14.10
C ILE A 565 -4.30 15.88 13.55
N ILE A 566 -3.76 14.92 12.79
CA ILE A 566 -4.42 13.64 12.55
C ILE A 566 -3.79 12.54 13.40
N PHE A 567 -4.44 11.40 13.50
CA PHE A 567 -3.87 10.20 14.12
C PHE A 567 -4.26 8.99 13.26
N SER A 568 -3.30 8.34 12.61
CA SER A 568 -3.49 7.30 11.57
C SER A 568 -2.74 6.01 11.91
N ARG A 569 -3.13 4.87 11.36
CA ARG A 569 -2.35 3.61 11.52
C ARG A 569 -1.65 3.19 10.22
N ALA A 570 -2.30 3.38 9.09
CA ALA A 570 -1.82 2.92 7.81
C ALA A 570 -1.18 4.03 6.98
N GLY A 571 -0.23 3.63 6.14
CA GLY A 571 0.49 4.54 5.28
C GLY A 571 1.53 3.83 4.43
N TYR A 572 2.34 4.62 3.74
CA TYR A 572 3.38 4.13 2.85
C TYR A 572 4.57 5.10 2.84
N THR A 573 5.43 5.03 1.82
CA THR A 573 6.50 6.00 1.59
C THR A 573 5.98 7.45 1.68
N GLY A 574 6.54 8.24 2.59
CA GLY A 574 6.16 9.65 2.78
C GLY A 574 5.11 9.91 3.87
N ALA A 575 4.67 8.87 4.60
CA ALA A 575 3.72 9.01 5.71
C ALA A 575 4.21 9.91 6.85
N GLN A 576 5.53 10.09 7.01
CA GLN A 576 6.11 11.00 8.01
C GLN A 576 5.72 12.48 7.82
N ARG A 577 5.23 12.85 6.63
CA ARG A 577 4.73 14.20 6.34
C ARG A 577 3.40 14.51 7.03
N PHE A 578 2.70 13.48 7.54
CA PHE A 578 1.35 13.59 8.08
C PHE A 578 1.29 12.89 9.45
N PRO A 579 1.64 13.59 10.55
CA PRO A 579 1.64 13.02 11.89
C PRO A 579 0.22 12.95 12.47
N ALA A 580 -0.06 12.05 13.41
CA ALA A 580 0.80 11.01 14.02
C ALA A 580 0.36 9.59 13.63
N HIS A 581 1.22 8.60 13.85
CA HIS A 581 0.95 7.19 13.53
C HIS A 581 0.85 6.31 14.78
N TRP A 582 0.00 5.27 14.80
CA TRP A 582 0.01 4.25 15.86
C TRP A 582 0.09 2.82 15.35
N ALA A 583 0.55 1.91 16.22
CA ALA A 583 0.83 0.50 15.93
C ALA A 583 -0.36 -0.38 15.50
N GLY A 584 -1.56 0.18 15.41
CA GLY A 584 -2.79 -0.59 15.21
C GLY A 584 -3.22 -1.37 16.45
N ASP A 585 -3.95 -2.46 16.22
CA ASP A 585 -4.62 -3.20 17.28
C ASP A 585 -3.77 -4.36 17.81
N GLU A 586 -3.68 -4.50 19.14
CA GLU A 586 -2.90 -5.55 19.81
C GLU A 586 -3.58 -6.06 21.08
N ASP A 587 -3.23 -7.27 21.52
CA ASP A 587 -3.68 -7.82 22.80
C ASP A 587 -2.87 -7.24 23.98
N SER A 588 -3.46 -7.16 25.18
CA SER A 588 -2.76 -6.74 26.41
C SER A 588 -1.82 -7.84 26.95
N THR A 589 -0.72 -8.10 26.23
CA THR A 589 0.27 -9.14 26.58
C THR A 589 1.71 -8.65 26.46
N TRP A 590 2.63 -9.36 27.12
CA TRP A 590 4.07 -9.10 26.96
C TRP A 590 4.58 -9.36 25.53
N ASN A 591 3.92 -10.22 24.76
CA ASN A 591 4.27 -10.45 23.35
C ASN A 591 3.92 -9.23 22.51
N ALA A 592 2.70 -8.73 22.66
CA ALA A 592 2.24 -7.52 21.99
C ALA A 592 3.07 -6.29 22.35
N TYR A 593 3.46 -6.12 23.62
CA TYR A 593 4.37 -5.05 24.01
C TYR A 593 5.73 -5.16 23.28
N ARG A 594 6.32 -6.38 23.22
CA ARG A 594 7.56 -6.58 22.46
C ARG A 594 7.39 -6.29 20.97
N ALA A 595 6.27 -6.70 20.39
CA ALA A 595 5.94 -6.45 18.99
C ALA A 595 5.80 -4.94 18.71
N SER A 596 5.12 -4.21 19.59
CA SER A 596 4.95 -2.76 19.53
C SER A 596 6.28 -2.01 19.62
N VAL A 597 7.17 -2.38 20.54
CA VAL A 597 8.52 -1.78 20.62
C VAL A 597 9.31 -2.01 19.32
N ARG A 598 9.19 -3.18 18.70
CA ARG A 598 9.84 -3.48 17.41
C ARG A 598 9.23 -2.68 16.27
N ALA A 599 7.90 -2.52 16.28
CA ALA A 599 7.15 -1.71 15.34
C ALA A 599 7.65 -0.26 15.38
N GLY A 600 7.66 0.38 16.56
CA GLY A 600 8.14 1.76 16.71
C GLY A 600 9.61 1.96 16.32
N LEU A 601 10.51 1.04 16.69
CA LEU A 601 11.92 1.12 16.29
C LEU A 601 12.11 1.03 14.77
N SER A 602 11.33 0.18 14.10
CA SER A 602 11.43 0.00 12.66
C SER A 602 10.73 1.10 11.85
N ALA A 603 9.62 1.62 12.37
CA ALA A 603 8.97 2.83 11.90
C ALA A 603 9.96 4.01 11.93
N GLY A 604 10.66 4.20 13.06
CA GLY A 604 11.68 5.24 13.22
C GLY A 604 12.87 5.12 12.25
N VAL A 605 13.39 3.91 12.04
CA VAL A 605 14.43 3.67 11.00
C VAL A 605 13.93 4.02 9.60
N SER A 606 12.62 3.84 9.36
CA SER A 606 11.94 4.14 8.10
C SER A 606 11.45 5.59 7.99
N GLY A 607 11.86 6.48 8.91
CA GLY A 607 11.53 7.91 8.89
C GLY A 607 10.23 8.29 9.60
N ILE A 608 9.43 7.32 10.04
CA ILE A 608 8.17 7.56 10.76
C ILE A 608 8.47 7.81 12.24
N SER A 609 8.63 9.08 12.62
CA SER A 609 9.11 9.46 13.96
C SER A 609 8.02 9.85 14.94
N MET A 610 6.87 10.35 14.45
CA MET A 610 5.70 10.67 15.27
C MET A 610 4.85 9.41 15.39
N TRP A 611 5.23 8.53 16.31
CA TRP A 611 4.70 7.17 16.43
C TRP A 611 4.24 6.86 17.87
N SER A 612 3.15 6.10 18.02
CA SER A 612 2.55 5.65 19.28
C SER A 612 2.12 4.17 19.20
N TRP A 613 1.76 3.58 20.34
CA TRP A 613 1.12 2.27 20.47
C TRP A 613 0.07 2.28 21.56
#